data_AF-A0A917LXQ4-F1
#
_entry.id   AF-A0A917LXQ4-F1
#
_cell.length_a   1.000
_cell.length_b   1.000
_cell.length_c   1.000
_cell.angle_alpha   90.00
_cell.angle_beta   90.00
_cell.angle_gamma   90.00
#
_symmetry.space_group_name_H-M   'P 1'
#
loop_
_entity.id
_entity.type
_entity.pdbx_description
1 polymer ?
#
loop_
_entity_poly.entity_id
_entity_poly.type
_entity_poly.pdbx_seq_one_letter_code
_entity_poly.pdbx_strand_id
1 'polypeptide(L)'
;MTRVYLEHMPMKRESKAFTDSLYAVLAGAGLFEGSKTWLSGLSGLAFKFSVHKKLLPMSVSAYGQFGTEHHRAIDNLAIFTQSDGGRTRHETFRRYQLDAVQGVKETLDRGIGVIYWIPEFGVIRGYDDEDGIFYVQDGWNSEDQIVLYDNFGLNFTPFWSVHWIGDKVEVPAETMVLGSLRLAIEDWDTPFKTLPDREIASGKLAYTYLLDGLKSGDFDEGGARYIIDTYWYARREIRDYLAAAMELLPELKTAYAKYAELTELAPAENGSRSFAVEAEYLAAAEPLEHAAMEQIRKICADNDTPEQHIFTEMGRSCSKIKGERVDVGPAFEPYHYESRITVVYRRFSCGAAASRVVHAEQSDAVGHDGLRLPAVGSPAVKARIIDRLQLDGGKFSRGGLDRRNFIAICRVYIFTDLSALP
;
A
#
# COMPACT_ATOMS: atom_id res chain seq x y z
N MET A 1 -6.37 -15.08 31.39
CA MET A 1 -5.04 -14.57 31.05
C MET A 1 -4.62 -15.37 29.85
N THR A 2 -4.47 -14.71 28.71
CA THR A 2 -4.34 -15.39 27.42
C THR A 2 -2.92 -15.20 26.92
N ARG A 3 -2.35 -16.30 26.44
CA ARG A 3 -1.06 -16.32 25.74
C ARG A 3 -1.30 -16.99 24.40
N VAL A 4 -0.81 -16.38 23.33
CA VAL A 4 -0.85 -16.94 21.99
C VAL A 4 0.55 -16.93 21.41
N TYR A 5 0.92 -18.02 20.74
CA TYR A 5 2.20 -18.14 20.04
C TYR A 5 2.01 -19.02 18.80
N LEU A 6 2.39 -18.50 17.64
CA LEU A 6 2.24 -19.15 16.33
C LEU A 6 3.57 -19.75 15.91
N GLU A 7 3.70 -21.07 16.04
CA GLU A 7 4.97 -21.79 15.75
C GLU A 7 5.30 -21.86 14.25
N HIS A 8 4.30 -21.75 13.37
CA HIS A 8 4.43 -22.02 11.93
C HIS A 8 4.63 -20.77 11.06
N MET A 9 5.32 -19.75 11.57
CA MET A 9 5.58 -18.50 10.83
C MET A 9 7.07 -18.13 10.80
N PRO A 10 7.96 -18.97 10.24
CA PRO A 10 9.37 -18.62 10.14
C PRO A 10 9.58 -17.54 9.07
N MET A 11 10.01 -16.38 9.52
CA MET A 11 10.53 -15.29 8.70
C MET A 11 12.05 -15.45 8.50
N LYS A 12 12.51 -15.21 7.27
CA LYS A 12 13.93 -15.09 6.94
C LYS A 12 14.12 -13.81 6.14
N ARG A 13 15.10 -12.99 6.52
CA ARG A 13 15.42 -11.77 5.79
C ARG A 13 16.27 -12.07 4.57
N GLU A 14 15.83 -11.62 3.39
CA GLU A 14 16.63 -11.76 2.16
C GLU A 14 16.48 -10.58 1.19
N SER A 15 15.28 -10.31 0.66
CA SER A 15 15.09 -9.32 -0.42
C SER A 15 14.60 -7.98 0.10
N LYS A 16 13.40 -7.99 0.67
CA LYS A 16 12.75 -6.81 1.23
C LYS A 16 12.03 -7.25 2.48
N ALA A 17 12.32 -6.55 3.57
CA ALA A 17 11.72 -6.73 4.88
C ALA A 17 10.21 -7.03 4.85
N PHE A 18 9.48 -6.21 4.09
CA PHE A 18 8.03 -6.30 3.99
C PHE A 18 7.60 -7.56 3.21
N THR A 19 8.22 -7.85 2.08
CA THR A 19 7.96 -9.06 1.29
C THR A 19 8.23 -10.32 2.09
N ASP A 20 9.35 -10.35 2.82
CA ASP A 20 9.74 -11.47 3.68
C ASP A 20 8.73 -11.67 4.82
N SER A 21 8.28 -10.58 5.45
CA SER A 21 7.25 -10.62 6.50
C SER A 21 5.89 -11.06 5.94
N LEU A 22 5.50 -10.52 4.79
CA LEU A 22 4.24 -10.85 4.12
C LEU A 22 4.20 -12.31 3.71
N TYR A 23 5.29 -12.86 3.17
CA TYR A 23 5.38 -14.28 2.85
C TYR A 23 5.26 -15.16 4.09
N ALA A 24 5.99 -14.85 5.17
CA ALA A 24 5.92 -15.61 6.41
C ALA A 24 4.50 -15.64 7.00
N VAL A 25 3.82 -14.48 7.03
CA VAL A 25 2.44 -14.37 7.54
C VAL A 25 1.45 -15.13 6.63
N LEU A 26 1.48 -14.90 5.32
CA LEU A 26 0.49 -15.51 4.42
C LEU A 26 0.72 -17.02 4.25
N ALA A 27 1.96 -17.48 4.11
CA ALA A 27 2.26 -18.90 4.02
C ALA A 27 1.96 -19.62 5.34
N GLY A 28 2.36 -19.04 6.48
CA GLY A 28 2.12 -19.65 7.80
C GLY A 28 0.64 -19.69 8.20
N ALA A 29 -0.17 -18.76 7.70
CA ALA A 29 -1.63 -18.76 7.89
C ALA A 29 -2.39 -19.59 6.83
N GLY A 30 -1.70 -20.20 5.85
CA GLY A 30 -2.34 -20.94 4.75
C GLY A 30 -3.12 -20.05 3.76
N LEU A 31 -2.83 -18.76 3.71
CA LEU A 31 -3.46 -17.79 2.80
C LEU A 31 -2.72 -17.66 1.46
N PHE A 32 -1.50 -18.20 1.37
CA PHE A 32 -0.72 -18.20 0.14
C PHE A 32 -0.04 -19.54 -0.10
N GLU A 33 -0.12 -20.02 -1.34
CA GLU A 33 0.57 -21.21 -1.81
C GLU A 33 1.54 -20.79 -2.92
N GLY A 34 2.78 -21.27 -2.83
CA GLY A 34 3.82 -20.98 -3.82
C GLY A 34 5.14 -20.51 -3.18
N SER A 35 6.10 -20.20 -4.04
CA SER A 35 7.39 -19.69 -3.61
C SER A 35 7.30 -18.23 -3.16
N LYS A 36 8.30 -17.80 -2.37
CA LYS A 36 8.46 -16.38 -2.04
C LYS A 36 8.69 -15.51 -3.26
N THR A 37 9.41 -16.01 -4.27
CA THR A 37 9.62 -15.29 -5.54
C THR A 37 8.31 -15.05 -6.27
N TRP A 38 7.39 -16.02 -6.25
CA TRP A 38 6.04 -15.85 -6.80
C TRP A 38 5.25 -14.76 -6.06
N LEU A 39 5.29 -14.75 -4.73
CA LEU A 39 4.66 -13.68 -3.94
C LEU A 39 5.31 -12.32 -4.19
N SER A 40 6.64 -12.25 -4.22
CA SER A 40 7.41 -11.02 -4.43
C SER A 40 7.04 -10.37 -5.77
N GLY A 41 6.96 -11.19 -6.82
CA GLY A 41 6.53 -10.76 -8.15
C GLY A 41 5.05 -10.38 -8.22
N LEU A 42 4.14 -11.24 -7.75
CA LEU A 42 2.69 -10.96 -7.75
C LEU A 42 2.33 -9.72 -6.92
N SER A 43 3.02 -9.45 -5.82
CA SER A 43 2.78 -8.24 -5.02
C SER A 43 3.28 -6.96 -5.73
N GLY A 44 4.08 -7.09 -6.79
CA GLY A 44 4.77 -5.97 -7.43
C GLY A 44 5.92 -5.38 -6.60
N LEU A 45 6.18 -5.90 -5.39
CA LEU A 45 7.23 -5.40 -4.52
C LEU A 45 8.64 -5.69 -5.03
N ALA A 46 8.82 -6.79 -5.79
CA ALA A 46 10.09 -7.12 -6.42
C ALA A 46 10.62 -6.00 -7.33
N PHE A 47 9.71 -5.26 -7.97
CA PHE A 47 10.04 -4.18 -8.91
C PHE A 47 10.34 -2.84 -8.22
N LYS A 48 10.08 -2.73 -6.91
CA LYS A 48 10.32 -1.48 -6.18
C LYS A 48 11.80 -1.18 -6.08
N PHE A 49 12.20 -0.06 -6.65
CA PHE A 49 13.58 0.41 -6.59
C PHE A 49 13.63 1.90 -6.29
N SER A 50 14.17 2.25 -5.14
CA SER A 50 14.41 3.63 -4.75
C SER A 50 15.78 3.78 -4.11
N VAL A 51 16.38 4.96 -4.29
CA VAL A 51 17.75 5.25 -3.90
C VAL A 51 17.85 6.70 -3.44
N HIS A 52 18.35 6.90 -2.21
CA HIS A 52 18.73 8.21 -1.71
C HIS A 52 20.04 8.65 -2.38
N LYS A 53 20.21 9.95 -2.69
CA LYS A 53 21.43 10.49 -3.36
C LYS A 53 22.75 10.22 -2.61
N LYS A 54 22.68 9.92 -1.31
CA LYS A 54 23.81 9.53 -0.44
C LYS A 54 23.90 8.03 -0.16
N LEU A 55 23.14 7.21 -0.88
CA LEU A 55 23.07 5.76 -0.77
C LEU A 55 22.72 5.26 0.65
N LEU A 56 21.83 5.98 1.34
CA LEU A 56 21.43 5.63 2.71
C LEU A 56 20.66 4.30 2.76
N PRO A 57 20.83 3.47 3.81
CA PRO A 57 20.23 2.14 3.89
C PRO A 57 18.70 2.16 3.81
N MET A 58 18.05 3.24 4.28
CA MET A 58 16.59 3.40 4.21
C MET A 58 16.01 3.28 2.78
N SER A 59 16.85 3.49 1.76
CA SER A 59 16.49 3.39 0.34
C SER A 59 15.74 2.11 -0.01
N VAL A 60 16.11 0.96 0.57
CA VAL A 60 15.46 -0.33 0.25
C VAL A 60 13.98 -0.40 0.63
N SER A 61 13.53 0.50 1.50
CA SER A 61 12.16 0.57 2.04
C SER A 61 11.43 1.89 1.72
N ALA A 62 12.14 2.88 1.18
CA ALA A 62 11.62 4.23 0.95
C ALA A 62 11.08 4.39 -0.48
N TYR A 63 10.12 3.55 -0.86
CA TYR A 63 9.57 3.49 -2.21
C TYR A 63 8.13 4.02 -2.29
N GLY A 64 7.68 4.78 -1.29
CA GLY A 64 6.30 5.29 -1.24
C GLY A 64 5.97 6.03 0.03
N GLN A 65 4.78 6.65 0.02
CA GLN A 65 4.14 7.14 1.25
C GLN A 65 3.70 5.97 2.13
N PHE A 66 3.64 6.23 3.43
CA PHE A 66 3.35 5.22 4.46
C PHE A 66 2.15 4.34 4.09
N GLY A 67 2.39 3.03 4.05
CA GLY A 67 1.39 2.00 3.77
C GLY A 67 0.80 1.99 2.36
N THR A 68 0.98 3.03 1.53
CA THR A 68 0.28 3.15 0.24
C THR A 68 0.71 2.05 -0.73
N GLU A 69 2.02 1.83 -0.85
CA GLU A 69 2.56 0.80 -1.74
C GLU A 69 2.33 -0.62 -1.17
N HIS A 70 2.28 -0.77 0.15
CA HIS A 70 1.99 -2.04 0.81
C HIS A 70 0.53 -2.47 0.63
N HIS A 71 -0.44 -1.55 0.75
CA HIS A 71 -1.84 -1.87 0.48
C HIS A 71 -2.02 -2.34 -0.95
N ARG A 72 -1.48 -1.62 -1.92
CA ARG A 72 -1.58 -2.01 -3.34
C ARG A 72 -0.96 -3.37 -3.61
N ALA A 73 0.16 -3.66 -2.97
CA ALA A 73 0.83 -4.94 -3.07
C ALA A 73 -0.03 -6.09 -2.51
N ILE A 74 -0.67 -5.88 -1.35
CA ILE A 74 -1.52 -6.87 -0.70
C ILE A 74 -2.86 -7.02 -1.44
N ASP A 75 -3.46 -5.92 -1.90
CA ASP A 75 -4.69 -5.91 -2.69
C ASP A 75 -4.51 -6.70 -4.00
N ASN A 76 -3.34 -6.57 -4.65
CA ASN A 76 -3.03 -7.33 -5.86
C ASN A 76 -2.87 -8.84 -5.60
N LEU A 77 -2.62 -9.26 -4.36
CA LEU A 77 -2.67 -10.66 -3.94
C LEU A 77 -4.08 -11.13 -3.58
N ALA A 78 -5.09 -10.27 -3.78
CA ALA A 78 -6.47 -10.51 -3.41
C ALA A 78 -6.68 -10.78 -1.91
N ILE A 79 -5.86 -10.12 -1.07
CA ILE A 79 -5.93 -10.22 0.38
C ILE A 79 -6.53 -8.93 0.93
N PHE A 80 -7.54 -9.04 1.78
CA PHE A 80 -8.02 -7.90 2.55
C PHE A 80 -7.00 -7.59 3.65
N THR A 81 -6.63 -6.32 3.77
CA THR A 81 -5.71 -5.85 4.81
C THR A 81 -6.30 -4.64 5.51
N GLN A 82 -6.09 -4.58 6.82
CA GLN A 82 -6.21 -3.34 7.59
C GLN A 82 -4.81 -2.92 8.02
N SER A 83 -4.59 -1.63 8.17
CA SER A 83 -3.33 -1.14 8.71
C SER A 83 -3.56 0.07 9.59
N ASP A 84 -2.59 0.32 10.44
CA ASP A 84 -2.46 1.56 11.18
C ASP A 84 -0.99 1.98 11.17
N GLY A 85 -0.77 3.26 11.47
CA GLY A 85 0.54 3.85 11.39
C GLY A 85 0.47 5.36 11.31
N GLY A 86 1.63 5.99 11.47
CA GLY A 86 1.72 7.44 11.44
C GLY A 86 2.83 7.92 12.35
N ARG A 87 2.69 9.15 12.85
CA ARG A 87 3.71 9.78 13.69
C ARG A 87 3.49 9.49 15.16
N THR A 88 4.56 9.28 15.91
CA THR A 88 4.50 8.94 17.34
C THR A 88 4.40 10.15 18.27
N ARG A 89 4.67 11.36 17.78
CA ARG A 89 4.81 12.59 18.59
C ARG A 89 3.53 13.41 18.81
N HIS A 90 2.36 12.87 18.47
CA HIS A 90 1.10 13.59 18.59
C HIS A 90 0.36 13.17 19.88
N GLU A 91 -0.42 14.08 20.46
CA GLU A 91 -1.05 13.88 21.78
C GLU A 91 -2.00 12.66 21.84
N THR A 92 -2.59 12.29 20.70
CA THR A 92 -3.49 11.14 20.60
C THR A 92 -2.77 9.82 20.34
N PHE A 93 -1.44 9.80 20.19
CA PHE A 93 -0.65 8.59 19.91
C PHE A 93 -0.97 7.43 20.86
N ARG A 94 -1.06 7.70 22.17
CA ARG A 94 -1.35 6.66 23.16
C ARG A 94 -2.68 5.95 22.88
N ARG A 95 -3.68 6.65 22.33
CA ARG A 95 -4.95 6.02 21.95
C ARG A 95 -4.78 5.07 20.77
N TYR A 96 -4.09 5.51 19.72
CA TYR A 96 -3.80 4.66 18.55
C TYR A 96 -2.97 3.44 18.93
N GLN A 97 -1.97 3.62 19.80
CA GLN A 97 -1.15 2.53 20.30
C GLN A 97 -1.99 1.45 21.00
N LEU A 98 -2.92 1.84 21.88
CA LEU A 98 -3.81 0.90 22.58
C LEU A 98 -4.76 0.17 21.61
N ASP A 99 -5.37 0.91 20.68
CA ASP A 99 -6.24 0.32 19.65
C ASP A 99 -5.45 -0.66 18.77
N ALA A 100 -4.21 -0.34 18.43
CA ALA A 100 -3.36 -1.19 17.61
C ALA A 100 -2.88 -2.45 18.34
N VAL A 101 -2.52 -2.34 19.61
CA VAL A 101 -2.22 -3.50 20.48
C VAL A 101 -3.41 -4.46 20.48
N GLN A 102 -4.64 -3.94 20.60
CA GLN A 102 -5.84 -4.77 20.57
C GLN A 102 -6.04 -5.45 19.21
N GLY A 103 -5.88 -4.71 18.10
CA GLY A 103 -5.96 -5.29 16.75
C GLY A 103 -4.92 -6.38 16.49
N VAL A 104 -3.71 -6.23 17.05
CA VAL A 104 -2.66 -7.27 16.96
C VAL A 104 -3.13 -8.55 17.64
N LYS A 105 -3.64 -8.46 18.88
CA LYS A 105 -4.13 -9.63 19.63
C LYS A 105 -5.27 -10.33 18.92
N GLU A 106 -6.26 -9.57 18.44
CA GLU A 106 -7.41 -10.12 17.71
C GLU A 106 -6.99 -10.86 16.43
N THR A 107 -5.93 -10.39 15.76
CA THR A 107 -5.39 -11.06 14.58
C THR A 107 -4.65 -12.34 14.94
N LEU A 108 -3.84 -12.31 16.01
CA LEU A 108 -3.12 -13.48 16.53
C LEU A 108 -4.07 -14.57 17.05
N ASP A 109 -5.17 -14.18 17.71
CA ASP A 109 -6.21 -15.10 18.19
C ASP A 109 -6.89 -15.88 17.05
N ARG A 110 -6.85 -15.34 15.82
CA ARG A 110 -7.33 -16.01 14.60
C ARG A 110 -6.27 -16.94 13.98
N GLY A 111 -5.09 -17.05 14.57
CA GLY A 111 -3.97 -17.83 14.01
C GLY A 111 -3.21 -17.10 12.90
N ILE A 112 -3.34 -15.78 12.79
CA ILE A 112 -2.72 -14.98 11.73
C ILE A 112 -1.66 -14.05 12.35
N GLY A 113 -0.45 -14.06 11.80
CA GLY A 113 0.61 -13.14 12.21
C GLY A 113 0.36 -11.71 11.77
N VAL A 114 1.08 -10.76 12.36
CA VAL A 114 0.94 -9.33 12.05
C VAL A 114 2.26 -8.78 11.54
N ILE A 115 2.22 -8.02 10.45
CA ILE A 115 3.43 -7.37 9.92
C ILE A 115 3.61 -6.06 10.68
N TYR A 116 4.78 -5.86 11.28
CA TYR A 116 5.07 -4.72 12.13
C TYR A 116 6.39 -4.07 11.75
N TRP A 117 6.43 -2.74 11.75
CA TRP A 117 7.63 -1.99 11.42
C TRP A 117 8.49 -1.71 12.66
N ILE A 118 9.71 -2.26 12.66
CA ILE A 118 10.77 -2.17 13.67
C ILE A 118 12.14 -1.94 13.01
N PRO A 119 12.61 -0.68 12.92
CA PRO A 119 13.54 -0.20 11.88
C PRO A 119 13.51 -0.75 10.44
N GLU A 120 12.82 -1.85 10.22
CA GLU A 120 12.50 -2.62 9.03
C GLU A 120 11.29 -3.48 9.41
N PHE A 121 10.61 -4.14 8.47
CA PHE A 121 9.45 -4.95 8.81
C PHE A 121 9.84 -6.29 9.45
N GLY A 122 9.05 -6.75 10.42
CA GLY A 122 9.10 -8.07 11.02
C GLY A 122 7.70 -8.64 11.25
N VAL A 123 7.64 -9.82 11.85
CA VAL A 123 6.37 -10.52 12.11
C VAL A 123 6.12 -10.62 13.62
N ILE A 124 5.02 -10.06 14.10
CA ILE A 124 4.49 -10.40 15.41
C ILE A 124 3.77 -11.74 15.27
N ARG A 125 4.24 -12.75 16.01
CA ARG A 125 3.71 -14.11 15.97
C ARG A 125 3.23 -14.61 17.33
N GLY A 126 3.16 -13.74 18.33
CA GLY A 126 2.59 -14.10 19.62
C GLY A 126 2.49 -12.91 20.57
N TYR A 127 1.76 -13.14 21.66
CA TYR A 127 1.64 -12.19 22.77
C TYR A 127 1.51 -12.92 24.11
N ASP A 128 1.88 -12.22 25.18
CA ASP A 128 1.66 -12.64 26.56
C ASP A 128 1.04 -11.49 27.36
N ASP A 129 -0.21 -11.68 27.82
CA ASP A 129 -0.93 -10.67 28.59
C ASP A 129 -0.40 -10.48 30.01
N GLU A 130 0.21 -11.52 30.60
CA GLU A 130 0.75 -11.44 31.96
C GLU A 130 1.95 -10.50 32.00
N ASP A 131 2.83 -10.65 31.02
CA ASP A 131 4.05 -9.86 30.87
C ASP A 131 3.83 -8.57 30.06
N GLY A 132 2.71 -8.44 29.35
CA GLY A 132 2.39 -7.27 28.54
C GLY A 132 3.29 -7.12 27.30
N ILE A 133 3.59 -8.24 26.63
CA ILE A 133 4.58 -8.31 25.55
C ILE A 133 4.03 -8.91 24.25
N PHE A 134 4.71 -8.57 23.15
CA PHE A 134 4.65 -9.22 21.85
C PHE A 134 5.97 -9.94 21.56
N TYR A 135 5.86 -11.11 20.92
CA TYR A 135 6.97 -11.86 20.36
C TYR A 135 7.11 -11.50 18.87
N VAL A 136 8.24 -10.88 18.51
CA VAL A 136 8.49 -10.34 17.17
C VAL A 136 9.69 -11.01 16.54
N GLN A 137 9.48 -11.63 15.39
CA GLN A 137 10.55 -12.18 14.58
C GLN A 137 11.05 -11.13 13.58
N ASP A 138 12.36 -10.84 13.62
CA ASP A 138 13.02 -9.87 12.73
C ASP A 138 13.56 -10.52 11.44
N GLY A 139 13.65 -11.85 11.38
CA GLY A 139 14.19 -12.61 10.25
C GLY A 139 15.72 -12.61 10.15
N TRP A 140 16.41 -11.97 11.10
CA TRP A 140 17.86 -12.04 11.27
C TRP A 140 18.23 -13.08 12.32
N ASN A 141 17.45 -13.15 13.40
CA ASN A 141 17.65 -14.04 14.52
C ASN A 141 16.64 -15.19 14.49
N SER A 142 17.03 -16.35 15.03
CA SER A 142 16.12 -17.47 15.25
C SER A 142 15.19 -17.24 16.44
N GLU A 143 15.61 -16.40 17.39
CA GLU A 143 14.85 -16.04 18.59
C GLU A 143 13.99 -14.81 18.33
N ASP A 144 12.86 -14.74 19.05
CA ASP A 144 12.01 -13.56 19.01
C ASP A 144 12.60 -12.40 19.80
N GLN A 145 12.48 -11.21 19.22
CA GLN A 145 12.59 -9.97 19.98
C GLN A 145 11.32 -9.77 20.82
N ILE A 146 11.50 -9.12 21.96
CA ILE A 146 10.40 -8.79 22.87
C ILE A 146 10.04 -7.31 22.73
N VAL A 147 8.76 -7.03 22.47
CA VAL A 147 8.23 -5.67 22.42
C VAL A 147 7.13 -5.51 23.47
N LEU A 148 7.33 -4.62 24.44
CA LEU A 148 6.29 -4.27 25.42
C LEU A 148 5.12 -3.56 24.72
N TYR A 149 3.89 -3.78 25.18
CA TYR A 149 2.70 -3.06 24.66
C TYR A 149 2.86 -1.55 24.76
N ASP A 150 3.47 -1.07 25.84
CA ASP A 150 3.73 0.36 26.05
C ASP A 150 4.82 0.93 25.11
N ASN A 151 5.67 0.06 24.54
CA ASN A 151 6.66 0.43 23.54
C ASN A 151 6.16 0.21 22.10
N PHE A 152 4.94 -0.27 21.92
CA PHE A 152 4.43 -0.59 20.58
C PHE A 152 4.37 0.66 19.69
N GLY A 153 5.01 0.60 18.53
CA GLY A 153 5.13 1.75 17.63
C GLY A 153 6.16 2.81 18.04
N LEU A 154 6.83 2.67 19.20
CA LEU A 154 7.93 3.55 19.59
C LEU A 154 9.26 2.98 19.06
N ASN A 155 10.00 3.76 18.28
CA ASN A 155 11.32 3.40 17.77
C ASN A 155 12.18 4.65 17.55
N PHE A 156 13.38 4.48 17.00
CA PHE A 156 14.33 5.59 16.78
C PHE A 156 13.87 6.61 15.73
N THR A 157 12.88 6.27 14.90
CA THR A 157 12.23 7.21 13.99
C THR A 157 10.90 7.69 14.56
N PRO A 158 10.38 8.85 14.11
CA PRO A 158 9.13 9.39 14.63
C PRO A 158 7.89 8.75 13.99
N PHE A 159 8.01 7.59 13.32
CA PHE A 159 6.89 6.94 12.64
C PHE A 159 6.78 5.45 12.97
N TRP A 160 5.63 4.85 12.67
CA TRP A 160 5.37 3.43 12.87
C TRP A 160 4.32 2.92 11.88
N SER A 161 4.26 1.62 11.69
CA SER A 161 3.25 0.97 10.86
C SER A 161 3.02 -0.47 11.30
N VAL A 162 1.77 -0.92 11.19
CA VAL A 162 1.31 -2.29 11.46
C VAL A 162 0.27 -2.68 10.41
N HIS A 163 0.31 -3.93 9.95
CA HIS A 163 -0.65 -4.47 8.97
C HIS A 163 -1.27 -5.76 9.51
N TRP A 164 -2.59 -5.74 9.66
CA TRP A 164 -3.43 -6.87 10.03
C TRP A 164 -4.00 -7.53 8.79
N ILE A 165 -3.67 -8.80 8.61
CA ILE A 165 -4.13 -9.59 7.47
C ILE A 165 -5.53 -10.13 7.74
N GLY A 166 -6.41 -9.92 6.77
CA GLY A 166 -7.78 -10.42 6.76
C GLY A 166 -7.96 -11.58 5.78
N ASP A 167 -9.17 -11.66 5.22
CA ASP A 167 -9.56 -12.77 4.37
C ASP A 167 -9.01 -12.63 2.94
N LYS A 168 -8.87 -13.77 2.27
CA LYS A 168 -8.54 -13.84 0.84
C LYS A 168 -9.80 -13.92 0.00
N VAL A 169 -9.81 -13.22 -1.14
CA VAL A 169 -10.83 -13.38 -2.18
C VAL A 169 -10.23 -14.11 -3.38
N GLU A 170 -11.05 -14.89 -4.06
CA GLU A 170 -10.58 -15.60 -5.26
C GLU A 170 -10.46 -14.64 -6.44
N VAL A 171 -9.25 -14.52 -6.97
CA VAL A 171 -8.94 -13.77 -8.18
C VAL A 171 -8.08 -14.65 -9.08
N PRO A 172 -8.33 -14.72 -10.40
CA PRO A 172 -7.50 -15.47 -11.32
C PRO A 172 -6.03 -15.03 -11.26
N ALA A 173 -5.10 -15.99 -11.24
CA ALA A 173 -3.67 -15.71 -11.14
C ALA A 173 -3.17 -14.79 -12.26
N GLU A 174 -3.68 -14.97 -13.49
CA GLU A 174 -3.38 -14.11 -14.63
C GLU A 174 -3.73 -12.63 -14.37
N THR A 175 -4.85 -12.37 -13.69
CA THR A 175 -5.25 -10.99 -13.30
C THR A 175 -4.25 -10.40 -12.31
N MET A 176 -3.80 -11.18 -11.33
CA MET A 176 -2.79 -10.74 -10.36
C MET A 176 -1.43 -10.50 -11.05
N VAL A 177 -1.04 -11.34 -12.01
CA VAL A 177 0.15 -11.13 -12.84
C VAL A 177 0.06 -9.81 -13.58
N LEU A 178 -0.99 -9.56 -14.37
CA LEU A 178 -1.17 -8.30 -15.09
C LEU A 178 -1.19 -7.08 -14.15
N GLY A 179 -1.85 -7.20 -12.99
CA GLY A 179 -1.87 -6.15 -11.97
C GLY A 179 -0.48 -5.82 -11.44
N SER A 180 0.34 -6.84 -11.16
CA SER A 180 1.71 -6.63 -10.68
C SER A 180 2.64 -6.00 -11.73
N LEU A 181 2.46 -6.35 -13.00
CA LEU A 181 3.18 -5.77 -14.13
C LEU A 181 2.82 -4.29 -14.32
N ARG A 182 1.55 -3.92 -14.10
CA ARG A 182 1.11 -2.52 -14.09
C ARG A 182 1.72 -1.74 -12.91
N LEU A 183 1.80 -2.34 -11.73
CA LEU A 183 2.49 -1.76 -10.58
C LEU A 183 3.98 -1.52 -10.88
N ALA A 184 4.63 -2.46 -11.58
CA ALA A 184 6.02 -2.32 -12.01
C ALA A 184 6.22 -1.13 -12.95
N ILE A 185 5.37 -0.98 -13.98
CA ILE A 185 5.42 0.15 -14.93
C ILE A 185 5.25 1.47 -14.18
N GLU A 186 4.27 1.55 -13.28
CA GLU A 186 4.03 2.78 -12.52
C GLU A 186 5.23 3.15 -11.64
N ASP A 187 5.85 2.17 -10.98
CA ASP A 187 7.05 2.43 -10.18
C ASP A 187 8.20 2.93 -11.05
N TRP A 188 8.44 2.24 -12.17
CA TRP A 188 9.48 2.59 -13.13
C TRP A 188 9.36 4.03 -13.67
N ASP A 189 8.13 4.45 -13.97
CA ASP A 189 7.82 5.76 -14.56
C ASP A 189 7.66 6.88 -13.52
N THR A 190 7.62 6.56 -12.22
CA THR A 190 7.45 7.57 -11.15
C THR A 190 8.80 7.92 -10.51
N PRO A 191 9.40 9.08 -10.82
CA PRO A 191 10.76 9.39 -10.37
C PRO A 191 10.89 9.70 -8.87
N PHE A 192 9.80 10.11 -8.21
CA PHE A 192 9.79 10.47 -6.78
C PHE A 192 8.52 9.97 -6.11
N LYS A 193 8.62 8.88 -5.33
CA LYS A 193 7.50 8.29 -4.59
C LYS A 193 7.32 8.87 -3.17
N THR A 194 8.29 9.64 -2.70
CA THR A 194 8.38 10.15 -1.32
C THR A 194 8.25 11.67 -1.22
N LEU A 195 7.56 12.32 -2.17
CA LEU A 195 7.37 13.77 -2.17
C LEU A 195 6.84 14.28 -0.80
N PRO A 196 7.28 15.47 -0.35
CA PRO A 196 8.05 16.47 -1.09
C PRO A 196 9.56 16.17 -1.16
N ASP A 197 10.04 15.11 -0.48
CA ASP A 197 11.45 14.75 -0.51
C ASP A 197 11.85 14.23 -1.90
N ARG A 198 12.81 14.91 -2.52
CA ARG A 198 13.39 14.58 -3.83
C ARG A 198 14.81 14.07 -3.72
N GLU A 199 15.33 13.90 -2.51
CA GLU A 199 16.64 13.27 -2.27
C GLU A 199 16.58 11.76 -2.45
N ILE A 200 15.37 11.19 -2.56
CA ILE A 200 15.10 9.77 -2.83
C ILE A 200 14.46 9.64 -4.21
N ALA A 201 15.23 9.12 -5.16
CA ALA A 201 14.73 8.77 -6.48
C ALA A 201 14.03 7.41 -6.46
N SER A 202 13.15 7.16 -7.42
CA SER A 202 12.42 5.90 -7.61
C SER A 202 12.42 5.47 -9.08
N GLY A 203 12.15 4.18 -9.32
CA GLY A 203 12.05 3.62 -10.66
C GLY A 203 13.31 3.81 -11.48
N LYS A 204 13.17 4.30 -12.71
CA LYS A 204 14.31 4.54 -13.61
C LYS A 204 15.32 5.53 -13.04
N LEU A 205 14.86 6.60 -12.37
CA LEU A 205 15.76 7.65 -11.86
C LEU A 205 16.67 7.14 -10.72
N ALA A 206 16.27 6.08 -10.02
CA ALA A 206 17.07 5.49 -8.95
C ALA A 206 18.43 4.96 -9.45
N TYR A 207 18.53 4.52 -10.72
CA TYR A 207 19.82 4.17 -11.34
C TYR A 207 20.77 5.36 -11.39
N THR A 208 20.28 6.52 -11.79
CA THR A 208 21.10 7.74 -11.83
C THR A 208 21.61 8.08 -10.44
N TYR A 209 20.75 8.03 -9.41
CA TYR A 209 21.16 8.32 -8.03
C TYR A 209 22.17 7.31 -7.50
N LEU A 210 22.00 6.02 -7.83
CA LEU A 210 22.94 4.98 -7.46
C LEU A 210 24.31 5.20 -8.11
N LEU A 211 24.34 5.36 -9.44
CA LEU A 211 25.58 5.53 -10.19
C LEU A 211 26.31 6.83 -9.83
N ASP A 212 25.59 7.94 -9.66
CA ASP A 212 26.19 9.22 -9.29
C ASP A 212 26.70 9.19 -7.84
N GLY A 213 25.96 8.55 -6.93
CA GLY A 213 26.41 8.31 -5.56
C GLY A 213 27.71 7.52 -5.51
N LEU A 214 27.79 6.39 -6.23
CA LEU A 214 29.00 5.56 -6.26
C LEU A 214 30.21 6.29 -6.87
N LYS A 215 29.99 7.17 -7.86
CA LYS A 215 31.05 7.98 -8.49
C LYS A 215 31.53 9.14 -7.62
N SER A 216 30.66 9.71 -6.79
CA SER A 216 30.99 10.90 -6.00
C SER A 216 31.98 10.61 -4.87
N GLY A 217 31.93 9.39 -4.31
CA GLY A 217 32.69 9.02 -3.12
C GLY A 217 32.15 9.61 -1.80
N ASP A 218 31.11 10.45 -1.84
CA ASP A 218 30.41 11.00 -0.66
C ASP A 218 29.07 10.26 -0.47
N PHE A 219 29.16 9.03 0.02
CA PHE A 219 28.00 8.18 0.28
C PHE A 219 28.23 7.27 1.50
N ASP A 220 27.14 6.70 2.00
CA ASP A 220 27.18 5.69 3.07
C ASP A 220 27.57 4.32 2.49
N GLU A 221 28.77 3.82 2.78
CA GLU A 221 29.27 2.56 2.19
C GLU A 221 28.41 1.34 2.58
N GLY A 222 27.93 1.30 3.82
CA GLY A 222 27.09 0.21 4.32
C GLY A 222 25.73 0.19 3.60
N GLY A 223 25.11 1.35 3.46
CA GLY A 223 23.87 1.54 2.71
C GLY A 223 24.04 1.25 1.23
N ALA A 224 25.14 1.69 0.61
CA ALA A 224 25.45 1.35 -0.78
C ALA A 224 25.54 -0.16 -0.99
N ARG A 225 26.23 -0.87 -0.09
CA ARG A 225 26.31 -2.34 -0.13
C ARG A 225 24.93 -2.97 -0.01
N TYR A 226 24.16 -2.54 0.98
CA TYR A 226 22.81 -3.08 1.23
C TYR A 226 21.87 -2.86 0.03
N ILE A 227 21.91 -1.67 -0.58
CA ILE A 227 21.12 -1.34 -1.78
C ILE A 227 21.51 -2.24 -2.94
N ILE A 228 22.80 -2.43 -3.20
CA ILE A 228 23.31 -3.24 -4.33
C ILE A 228 22.95 -4.72 -4.14
N ASP A 229 23.15 -5.27 -2.95
CA ASP A 229 22.84 -6.67 -2.67
C ASP A 229 21.34 -6.93 -2.79
N THR A 230 20.51 -6.02 -2.24
CA THR A 230 19.05 -6.04 -2.40
C THR A 230 18.64 -5.89 -3.86
N TYR A 231 19.30 -5.01 -4.63
CA TYR A 231 19.04 -4.81 -6.05
C TYR A 231 19.21 -6.12 -6.82
N TRP A 232 20.37 -6.76 -6.70
CA TRP A 232 20.66 -8.00 -7.44
C TRP A 232 19.75 -9.15 -7.02
N TYR A 233 19.45 -9.26 -5.73
CA TYR A 233 18.52 -10.27 -5.23
C TYR A 233 17.12 -10.06 -5.82
N ALA A 234 16.58 -8.83 -5.77
CA ALA A 234 15.26 -8.53 -6.32
C ALA A 234 15.16 -8.83 -7.83
N ARG A 235 16.25 -8.63 -8.61
CA ARG A 235 16.25 -8.95 -10.04
C ARG A 235 16.25 -10.45 -10.32
N ARG A 236 16.86 -11.26 -9.45
CA ARG A 236 16.71 -12.72 -9.47
C ARG A 236 15.27 -13.13 -9.16
N GLU A 237 14.64 -12.50 -8.16
CA GLU A 237 13.22 -12.75 -7.86
C GLU A 237 12.33 -12.41 -9.07
N ILE A 238 12.57 -11.28 -9.74
CA ILE A 238 11.81 -10.89 -10.94
C ILE A 238 12.00 -11.90 -12.07
N ARG A 239 13.24 -12.34 -12.34
CA ARG A 239 13.51 -13.36 -13.35
C ARG A 239 12.73 -14.66 -13.05
N ASP A 240 12.81 -15.14 -11.82
CA ASP A 240 12.17 -16.42 -11.43
C ASP A 240 10.64 -16.29 -11.42
N TYR A 241 10.12 -15.14 -11.00
CA TYR A 241 8.71 -14.79 -11.12
C TYR A 241 8.25 -14.80 -12.59
N LEU A 242 8.97 -14.12 -13.49
CA LEU A 242 8.62 -14.08 -14.91
C LEU A 242 8.72 -15.46 -15.55
N ALA A 243 9.66 -16.31 -15.11
CA ALA A 243 9.77 -17.69 -15.55
C ALA A 243 8.48 -18.47 -15.27
N ALA A 244 7.95 -18.37 -14.05
CA ALA A 244 6.69 -19.00 -13.67
C ALA A 244 5.48 -18.34 -14.36
N ALA A 245 5.46 -17.00 -14.45
CA ALA A 245 4.35 -16.25 -15.04
C ALA A 245 4.15 -16.54 -16.54
N MET A 246 5.19 -16.99 -17.25
CA MET A 246 5.08 -17.39 -18.66
C MET A 246 4.11 -18.56 -18.90
N GLU A 247 3.82 -19.39 -17.89
CA GLU A 247 2.79 -20.42 -18.01
C GLU A 247 1.39 -19.83 -18.19
N LEU A 248 1.16 -18.62 -17.67
CA LEU A 248 -0.10 -17.89 -17.73
C LEU A 248 -0.10 -16.85 -18.86
N LEU A 249 1.02 -16.18 -19.09
CA LEU A 249 1.21 -15.14 -20.10
C LEU A 249 2.50 -15.39 -20.91
N PRO A 250 2.46 -16.25 -21.94
CA PRO A 250 3.63 -16.62 -22.75
C PRO A 250 4.37 -15.43 -23.39
N GLU A 251 3.69 -14.31 -23.60
CA GLU A 251 4.23 -13.06 -24.14
C GLU A 251 5.35 -12.48 -23.27
N LEU A 252 5.42 -12.86 -21.98
CA LEU A 252 6.47 -12.44 -21.06
C LEU A 252 7.86 -12.95 -21.42
N LYS A 253 7.98 -13.89 -22.37
CA LYS A 253 9.26 -14.49 -22.79
C LYS A 253 10.36 -13.48 -23.08
N THR A 254 10.03 -12.36 -23.74
CA THR A 254 11.03 -11.34 -24.07
C THR A 254 11.49 -10.57 -22.84
N ALA A 255 10.57 -10.23 -21.93
CA ALA A 255 10.91 -9.57 -20.66
C ALA A 255 11.73 -10.49 -19.76
N TYR A 256 11.33 -11.77 -19.65
CA TYR A 256 12.09 -12.80 -18.95
C TYR A 256 13.53 -12.91 -19.48
N ALA A 257 13.71 -12.99 -20.80
CA ALA A 257 15.05 -13.11 -21.39
C ALA A 257 15.96 -11.93 -21.01
N LYS A 258 15.40 -10.72 -20.88
CA LYS A 258 16.15 -9.52 -20.47
C LYS A 258 16.54 -9.55 -19.00
N TYR A 259 15.64 -10.00 -18.12
CA TYR A 259 15.99 -10.20 -16.70
C TYR A 259 16.96 -11.38 -16.51
N ALA A 260 16.88 -12.43 -17.33
CA ALA A 260 17.87 -13.51 -17.32
C ALA A 260 19.25 -12.97 -17.69
N GLU A 261 19.37 -12.25 -18.81
CA GLU A 261 20.62 -11.57 -19.22
C GLU A 261 21.15 -10.63 -18.13
N LEU A 262 20.27 -9.83 -17.51
CA LEU A 262 20.63 -8.95 -16.41
C LEU A 262 21.18 -9.72 -15.22
N THR A 263 20.57 -10.85 -14.83
CA THR A 263 21.07 -11.66 -13.71
C THR A 263 22.39 -12.37 -13.99
N GLU A 264 22.76 -12.58 -15.26
CA GLU A 264 24.09 -13.10 -15.62
C GLU A 264 25.18 -12.02 -15.51
N LEU A 265 24.81 -10.73 -15.57
CA LEU A 265 25.71 -9.65 -15.15
C LEU A 265 25.96 -9.66 -13.65
N ALA A 266 25.05 -10.30 -12.88
CA ALA A 266 25.15 -10.27 -11.45
C ALA A 266 26.47 -10.93 -11.02
N PRO A 267 27.23 -10.23 -10.19
CA PRO A 267 28.51 -10.71 -9.73
C PRO A 267 28.36 -11.95 -8.83
N ALA A 268 29.40 -12.80 -8.79
CA ALA A 268 29.43 -13.95 -7.89
C ALA A 268 29.27 -13.52 -6.42
N GLU A 269 28.44 -14.24 -5.67
CA GLU A 269 27.91 -13.83 -4.35
C GLU A 269 28.95 -13.74 -3.19
N ASN A 270 30.26 -13.89 -3.42
CA ASN A 270 31.24 -14.05 -2.32
C ASN A 270 32.54 -13.23 -2.45
N GLY A 271 32.53 -12.13 -3.20
CA GLY A 271 33.70 -11.25 -3.32
C GLY A 271 33.45 -9.85 -2.74
N SER A 272 34.33 -9.38 -1.85
CA SER A 272 34.46 -7.93 -1.60
C SER A 272 34.89 -7.29 -2.91
N ARG A 273 34.00 -6.47 -3.49
CA ARG A 273 34.20 -5.82 -4.79
C ARG A 273 34.20 -4.32 -4.61
N SER A 274 35.06 -3.66 -5.39
CA SER A 274 35.10 -2.20 -5.38
C SER A 274 33.80 -1.64 -5.95
N PHE A 275 33.36 -0.51 -5.41
CA PHE A 275 32.18 0.20 -5.90
C PHE A 275 32.31 0.67 -7.36
N ALA A 276 33.55 0.85 -7.85
CA ALA A 276 33.80 1.15 -9.26
C ALA A 276 33.34 0.02 -10.18
N VAL A 277 33.68 -1.23 -9.84
CA VAL A 277 33.26 -2.41 -10.60
C VAL A 277 31.74 -2.62 -10.50
N GLU A 278 31.14 -2.36 -9.34
CA GLU A 278 29.68 -2.41 -9.19
C GLU A 278 28.97 -1.40 -10.09
N ALA A 279 29.49 -0.18 -10.18
CA ALA A 279 28.92 0.86 -11.03
C ALA A 279 28.93 0.47 -12.52
N GLU A 280 29.96 -0.27 -12.98
CA GLU A 280 30.01 -0.80 -14.35
C GLU A 280 28.90 -1.82 -14.62
N TYR A 281 28.69 -2.78 -13.71
CA TYR A 281 27.60 -3.77 -13.84
C TYR A 281 26.22 -3.12 -13.80
N LEU A 282 26.02 -2.16 -12.88
CA LEU A 282 24.75 -1.44 -12.76
C LEU A 282 24.45 -0.58 -14.00
N ALA A 283 25.48 0.04 -14.58
CA ALA A 283 25.34 0.79 -15.83
C ALA A 283 24.97 -0.12 -17.01
N ALA A 284 25.47 -1.37 -17.04
CA ALA A 284 25.08 -2.36 -18.02
C ALA A 284 23.66 -2.94 -17.77
N ALA A 285 23.21 -2.95 -16.52
CA ALA A 285 21.89 -3.48 -16.14
C ALA A 285 20.73 -2.53 -16.52
N GLU A 286 20.90 -1.21 -16.40
CA GLU A 286 19.84 -0.23 -16.73
C GLU A 286 19.20 -0.43 -18.12
N PRO A 287 19.94 -0.54 -19.24
CA PRO A 287 19.33 -0.71 -20.55
C PRO A 287 18.58 -2.04 -20.71
N LEU A 288 19.01 -3.10 -20.01
CA LEU A 288 18.32 -4.39 -20.00
C LEU A 288 16.98 -4.30 -19.27
N GLU A 289 16.97 -3.70 -18.08
CA GLU A 289 15.75 -3.50 -17.30
C GLU A 289 14.79 -2.57 -18.05
N HIS A 290 15.30 -1.48 -18.66
CA HIS A 290 14.50 -0.60 -19.51
C HIS A 290 13.83 -1.36 -20.67
N ALA A 291 14.58 -2.19 -21.39
CA ALA A 291 14.03 -2.99 -22.49
C ALA A 291 12.98 -4.00 -22.00
N ALA A 292 13.18 -4.60 -20.82
CA ALA A 292 12.17 -5.48 -20.20
C ALA A 292 10.89 -4.70 -19.87
N MET A 293 11.01 -3.50 -19.30
CA MET A 293 9.88 -2.64 -18.97
C MET A 293 9.09 -2.19 -20.20
N GLU A 294 9.75 -1.94 -21.34
CA GLU A 294 9.04 -1.68 -22.61
C GLU A 294 8.20 -2.88 -23.09
N GLN A 295 8.72 -4.10 -22.93
CA GLN A 295 7.96 -5.31 -23.27
C GLN A 295 6.77 -5.50 -22.32
N ILE A 296 7.00 -5.30 -21.02
CA ILE A 296 5.94 -5.36 -20.01
C ILE A 296 4.84 -4.32 -20.33
N ARG A 297 5.22 -3.10 -20.73
CA ARG A 297 4.27 -2.07 -21.14
C ARG A 297 3.44 -2.49 -22.34
N LYS A 298 4.06 -3.09 -23.35
CA LYS A 298 3.35 -3.63 -24.51
C LYS A 298 2.32 -4.69 -24.10
N ILE A 299 2.73 -5.66 -23.29
CA ILE A 299 1.84 -6.74 -22.81
C ILE A 299 0.65 -6.16 -22.04
N CYS A 300 0.90 -5.22 -21.12
CA CYS A 300 -0.16 -4.56 -20.36
C CYS A 300 -1.14 -3.77 -21.25
N ALA A 301 -0.65 -3.14 -22.32
CA ALA A 301 -1.49 -2.42 -23.27
C ALA A 301 -2.33 -3.37 -24.14
N ASP A 302 -1.76 -4.49 -24.58
CA ASP A 302 -2.45 -5.50 -25.38
C ASP A 302 -3.54 -6.25 -24.57
N ASN A 303 -3.44 -6.22 -23.23
CA ASN A 303 -4.36 -6.85 -22.28
C ASN A 303 -5.20 -5.85 -21.46
N ASP A 304 -5.27 -4.58 -21.90
CA ASP A 304 -6.03 -3.56 -21.18
C ASP A 304 -7.53 -3.70 -21.49
N THR A 305 -8.31 -4.19 -20.53
CA THR A 305 -9.76 -4.24 -20.64
C THR A 305 -10.40 -3.19 -19.72
N PRO A 306 -11.45 -2.46 -20.17
CA PRO A 306 -12.07 -1.38 -19.40
C PRO A 306 -12.53 -1.78 -17.98
N GLU A 307 -12.93 -3.03 -17.79
CA GLU A 307 -13.42 -3.57 -16.51
C GLU A 307 -12.32 -3.65 -15.45
N GLN A 308 -11.04 -3.72 -15.86
CA GLN A 308 -9.90 -3.82 -14.95
C GLN A 308 -9.49 -2.46 -14.34
N HIS A 309 -10.01 -1.34 -14.85
CA HIS A 309 -9.72 0.00 -14.30
C HIS A 309 -10.45 0.32 -13.00
N ILE A 310 -11.46 -0.47 -12.61
CA ILE A 310 -12.25 -0.24 -11.38
C ILE A 310 -11.37 -0.34 -10.12
N PHE A 311 -10.32 -1.17 -10.13
CA PHE A 311 -9.37 -1.30 -9.02
C PHE A 311 -8.29 -0.20 -9.04
N THR A 312 -7.92 0.30 -10.22
CA THR A 312 -6.87 1.33 -10.38
C THR A 312 -7.37 2.74 -10.09
N GLU A 313 -8.67 3.02 -10.31
CA GLU A 313 -9.25 4.36 -10.08
C GLU A 313 -9.48 4.70 -8.60
N MET A 314 -9.68 3.73 -7.72
CA MET A 314 -9.79 4.00 -6.28
C MET A 314 -8.49 4.58 -5.68
N GLY A 315 -7.33 4.33 -6.31
CA GLY A 315 -6.06 4.98 -5.98
C GLY A 315 -5.78 6.29 -6.74
N ARG A 316 -6.53 6.60 -7.81
CA ARG A 316 -6.34 7.78 -8.69
C ARG A 316 -7.39 8.88 -8.52
N SER A 317 -8.36 8.71 -7.61
CA SER A 317 -9.40 9.71 -7.30
C SER A 317 -8.82 10.94 -6.59
N CYS A 318 -7.94 11.68 -7.27
CA CYS A 318 -7.69 13.10 -7.05
C CYS A 318 -6.83 13.73 -8.17
N SER A 319 -6.94 13.30 -9.44
CA SER A 319 -6.44 14.11 -10.56
C SER A 319 -6.96 13.62 -11.90
N LYS A 320 -7.94 14.35 -12.45
CA LYS A 320 -8.29 14.52 -13.88
C LYS A 320 -9.81 14.53 -14.08
N ILE A 321 -10.39 15.72 -13.97
CA ILE A 321 -11.55 16.08 -14.78
C ILE A 321 -10.99 16.89 -15.95
N LYS A 322 -10.91 16.28 -17.15
CA LYS A 322 -10.87 17.02 -18.43
C LYS A 322 -12.24 17.71 -18.57
N GLY A 323 -12.41 18.96 -18.93
CA GLY A 323 -11.66 19.79 -19.87
C GLY A 323 -12.66 20.32 -20.90
N GLU A 324 -13.59 21.17 -20.49
CA GLU A 324 -14.35 22.05 -21.39
C GLU A 324 -13.81 23.47 -21.24
N ARG A 325 -13.33 24.02 -22.35
CA ARG A 325 -12.87 25.41 -22.45
C ARG A 325 -14.08 26.33 -22.41
N VAL A 326 -14.14 27.21 -21.42
CA VAL A 326 -14.91 28.45 -21.49
C VAL A 326 -13.90 29.59 -21.49
N ASP A 327 -13.93 30.41 -22.53
CA ASP A 327 -13.13 31.63 -22.65
C ASP A 327 -13.49 32.61 -21.53
N VAL A 328 -12.48 33.06 -20.77
CA VAL A 328 -12.57 34.22 -19.90
C VAL A 328 -11.26 35.01 -19.99
N GLY A 329 -11.40 36.31 -20.26
CA GLY A 329 -10.33 37.30 -20.38
C GLY A 329 -9.59 37.58 -19.06
N PRO A 330 -8.68 38.57 -19.05
CA PRO A 330 -7.45 38.47 -18.28
C PRO A 330 -7.55 38.91 -16.81
N ALA A 331 -6.72 38.24 -16.01
CA ALA A 331 -6.10 38.62 -14.74
C ALA A 331 -7.01 38.88 -13.53
N PHE A 332 -7.04 37.91 -12.60
CA PHE A 332 -6.84 38.12 -11.15
C PHE A 332 -6.55 36.75 -10.48
N GLU A 333 -5.37 36.60 -9.89
CA GLU A 333 -5.07 35.61 -8.83
C GLU A 333 -5.53 36.16 -7.46
N PRO A 334 -5.72 35.34 -6.39
CA PRO A 334 -5.21 33.99 -6.18
C PRO A 334 -6.27 32.91 -5.86
N TYR A 335 -5.86 31.66 -6.03
CA TYR A 335 -6.63 30.43 -5.83
C TYR A 335 -7.14 30.24 -4.38
N HIS A 336 -8.46 30.19 -4.21
CA HIS A 336 -9.10 29.49 -3.10
C HIS A 336 -9.26 28.00 -3.47
N TYR A 337 -8.72 27.10 -2.65
CA TYR A 337 -8.99 25.66 -2.73
C TYR A 337 -10.37 25.38 -2.11
N GLU A 338 -11.40 25.18 -2.93
CA GLU A 338 -12.65 24.54 -2.48
C GLU A 338 -12.51 23.02 -2.68
N SER A 339 -12.34 22.30 -1.58
CA SER A 339 -12.40 20.84 -1.56
C SER A 339 -13.87 20.38 -1.67
N ARG A 340 -14.28 19.91 -2.85
CA ARG A 340 -15.54 19.18 -3.02
C ARG A 340 -15.34 17.73 -2.57
N ILE A 341 -15.94 17.38 -1.43
CA ILE A 341 -16.03 16.00 -0.95
C ILE A 341 -17.16 15.30 -1.71
N THR A 342 -16.84 14.33 -2.57
CA THR A 342 -17.84 13.40 -3.12
C THR A 342 -17.89 12.17 -2.21
N VAL A 343 -18.98 12.02 -1.46
CA VAL A 343 -19.24 10.82 -0.65
C VAL A 343 -19.98 9.81 -1.53
N VAL A 344 -19.34 8.68 -1.84
CA VAL A 344 -19.98 7.55 -2.54
C VAL A 344 -20.46 6.54 -1.51
N TYR A 345 -21.77 6.32 -1.41
CA TYR A 345 -22.35 5.29 -0.56
C TYR A 345 -22.45 3.97 -1.33
N ARG A 346 -21.85 2.89 -0.81
CA ARG A 346 -22.10 1.53 -1.29
C ARG A 346 -23.18 0.89 -0.44
N ARG A 347 -24.37 0.69 -1.02
CA ARG A 347 -25.46 -0.04 -0.38
C ARG A 347 -25.25 -1.54 -0.63
N PHE A 348 -24.82 -2.29 0.38
CA PHE A 348 -24.84 -3.74 0.31
C PHE A 348 -26.27 -4.24 0.55
N SER A 349 -26.93 -4.74 -0.49
CA SER A 349 -28.14 -5.53 -0.34
C SER A 349 -27.76 -7.01 -0.27
N CYS A 350 -27.80 -7.60 0.93
CA CYS A 350 -27.93 -9.04 1.06
C CYS A 350 -29.38 -9.40 0.71
N GLY A 351 -29.59 -9.99 -0.47
CA GLY A 351 -30.88 -10.46 -0.94
C GLY A 351 -30.85 -11.96 -1.15
N ALA A 352 -31.43 -12.71 -0.21
CA ALA A 352 -31.89 -14.07 -0.43
C ALA A 352 -32.96 -14.09 -1.54
N ALA A 353 -33.01 -15.20 -2.27
CA ALA A 353 -33.86 -15.43 -3.42
C ALA A 353 -35.34 -15.11 -3.22
N ALA A 354 -35.92 -14.36 -4.15
CA ALA A 354 -37.25 -14.59 -4.72
C ALA A 354 -37.52 -13.60 -5.86
N SER A 355 -37.57 -14.12 -7.08
CA SER A 355 -38.06 -13.44 -8.28
C SER A 355 -39.54 -13.10 -8.14
N ARG A 356 -39.91 -11.80 -8.22
CA ARG A 356 -41.23 -11.36 -8.67
C ARG A 356 -41.13 -9.98 -9.33
N VAL A 357 -41.40 -9.97 -10.62
CA VAL A 357 -41.59 -8.79 -11.47
C VAL A 357 -42.91 -8.13 -11.07
N VAL A 358 -42.88 -6.83 -10.78
CA VAL A 358 -44.07 -5.96 -10.79
C VAL A 358 -43.68 -4.63 -11.42
N HIS A 359 -44.34 -4.30 -12.53
CA HIS A 359 -44.34 -2.99 -13.17
C HIS A 359 -45.24 -2.02 -12.41
N ALA A 360 -44.83 -0.74 -12.31
CA ALA A 360 -45.69 0.44 -12.19
C ALA A 360 -44.82 1.66 -12.54
N GLU A 361 -44.91 2.17 -13.77
CA GLU A 361 -45.78 3.25 -14.24
C GLU A 361 -45.41 4.65 -13.73
N GLN A 362 -45.04 5.50 -14.70
CA GLN A 362 -44.89 6.94 -14.62
C GLN A 362 -46.23 7.60 -14.30
N SER A 363 -46.21 8.65 -13.47
CA SER A 363 -47.19 9.71 -13.56
C SER A 363 -46.51 11.06 -13.36
N ASP A 364 -46.47 11.84 -14.43
CA ASP A 364 -46.24 13.27 -14.42
C ASP A 364 -47.39 13.99 -13.70
N ALA A 365 -47.07 15.00 -12.89
CA ALA A 365 -48.03 16.04 -12.54
C ALA A 365 -47.31 17.36 -12.32
N VAL A 366 -47.73 18.31 -13.15
CA VAL A 366 -47.35 19.72 -13.26
C VAL A 366 -47.83 20.51 -12.04
N GLY A 367 -47.08 21.55 -11.67
CA GLY A 367 -47.53 22.58 -10.74
C GLY A 367 -46.56 23.76 -10.66
N HIS A 368 -46.70 24.70 -11.59
CA HIS A 368 -46.11 26.03 -11.52
C HIS A 368 -46.75 26.83 -10.38
N ASP A 369 -45.94 27.50 -9.56
CA ASP A 369 -46.15 28.91 -9.24
C ASP A 369 -44.88 29.55 -8.69
N GLY A 370 -44.57 30.74 -9.21
CA GLY A 370 -43.35 31.47 -8.93
C GLY A 370 -43.52 32.53 -7.84
N LEU A 371 -42.42 32.82 -7.15
CA LEU A 371 -42.19 34.11 -6.49
C LEU A 371 -40.67 34.36 -6.40
N ARG A 372 -40.25 35.53 -6.89
CA ARG A 372 -38.86 35.99 -6.97
C ARG A 372 -38.43 36.76 -5.70
N LEU A 373 -37.25 36.35 -5.19
CA LEU A 373 -36.11 37.13 -4.62
C LEU A 373 -36.31 37.97 -3.33
N PRO A 374 -35.28 38.04 -2.45
CA PRO A 374 -34.09 38.88 -2.69
C PRO A 374 -32.73 38.22 -2.44
N ALA A 375 -31.70 38.81 -3.04
CA ALA A 375 -30.30 38.56 -2.78
C ALA A 375 -29.76 39.41 -1.63
N VAL A 376 -28.59 38.99 -1.11
CA VAL A 376 -27.59 39.69 -0.27
C VAL A 376 -27.67 39.46 1.25
N GLY A 377 -26.61 38.82 1.80
CA GLY A 377 -25.89 39.36 2.96
C GLY A 377 -25.77 38.51 4.24
N SER A 378 -24.63 37.85 4.43
CA SER A 378 -23.99 37.53 5.74
C SER A 378 -24.59 36.39 6.61
N PRO A 379 -23.91 35.89 7.66
CA PRO A 379 -23.30 34.56 7.73
C PRO A 379 -24.08 33.63 8.68
N ALA A 380 -24.86 32.69 8.13
CA ALA A 380 -25.64 31.74 8.94
C ALA A 380 -25.81 30.37 8.26
N VAL A 381 -24.70 29.73 7.87
CA VAL A 381 -24.70 28.34 7.35
C VAL A 381 -23.82 27.39 8.19
N LYS A 382 -23.31 27.83 9.34
CA LYS A 382 -22.59 26.97 10.31
C LYS A 382 -23.44 26.50 11.49
N ALA A 383 -24.73 26.23 11.29
CA ALA A 383 -25.57 25.58 12.29
C ALA A 383 -26.88 25.04 11.68
N ARG A 384 -26.82 24.02 10.80
CA ARG A 384 -28.03 23.29 10.36
C ARG A 384 -27.82 21.88 9.80
N ILE A 385 -26.74 21.19 10.20
CA ILE A 385 -26.52 19.75 9.93
C ILE A 385 -26.42 18.93 11.23
N ILE A 386 -26.41 19.58 12.40
CA ILE A 386 -26.56 18.92 13.70
C ILE A 386 -27.86 19.46 14.30
N ASP A 387 -29.01 19.01 13.80
CA ASP A 387 -30.31 19.11 14.49
C ASP A 387 -31.45 18.36 13.75
N ARG A 388 -31.12 17.29 13.02
CA ARG A 388 -32.13 16.41 12.38
C ARG A 388 -31.95 14.92 12.70
N LEU A 389 -31.37 14.62 13.86
CA LEU A 389 -31.27 13.25 14.41
C LEU A 389 -31.74 13.13 15.85
N GLN A 390 -32.54 14.08 16.35
CA GLN A 390 -33.34 13.89 17.55
C GLN A 390 -34.75 14.40 17.31
N LEU A 391 -35.72 13.67 17.87
CA LEU A 391 -37.17 13.83 17.77
C LEU A 391 -37.81 13.10 16.56
N ASP A 392 -38.06 11.80 16.74
CA ASP A 392 -39.45 11.36 16.76
C ASP A 392 -39.65 10.28 17.83
N GLY A 393 -40.26 10.71 18.94
CA GLY A 393 -40.73 9.84 20.01
C GLY A 393 -42.07 9.23 19.62
N GLY A 394 -42.06 7.98 19.18
CA GLY A 394 -43.25 7.15 18.97
C GLY A 394 -43.24 5.93 19.89
N LYS A 395 -44.23 5.83 20.79
CA LYS A 395 -44.45 4.66 21.65
C LYS A 395 -44.57 3.38 20.82
N PHE A 396 -43.77 2.36 21.13
CA PHE A 396 -44.04 0.98 20.73
C PHE A 396 -43.98 0.03 21.93
N SER A 397 -45.07 -0.72 22.08
CA SER A 397 -45.33 -1.71 23.12
C SER A 397 -44.60 -3.03 22.88
N ARG A 398 -44.33 -3.71 24.01
CA ARG A 398 -43.90 -5.10 24.23
C ARG A 398 -43.94 -6.05 23.01
N GLY A 399 -42.77 -6.63 22.71
CA GLY A 399 -42.59 -7.84 21.91
C GLY A 399 -41.11 -8.05 21.63
N GLY A 400 -40.50 -9.10 22.20
CA GLY A 400 -39.04 -9.26 22.26
C GLY A 400 -38.36 -9.54 20.93
N LEU A 401 -37.13 -9.03 20.79
CA LEU A 401 -36.05 -9.62 20.00
C LEU A 401 -34.71 -8.93 20.34
N ASP A 402 -33.66 -9.75 20.36
CA ASP A 402 -32.29 -9.52 20.84
C ASP A 402 -31.63 -8.26 20.22
N ARG A 403 -31.06 -7.40 21.07
CA ARG A 403 -30.30 -6.20 20.68
C ARG A 403 -28.83 -6.55 20.61
N ARG A 404 -28.37 -7.00 19.45
CA ARG A 404 -26.94 -6.98 19.10
C ARG A 404 -26.70 -6.29 17.77
N ASN A 405 -25.86 -5.25 17.88
CA ASN A 405 -24.94 -4.69 16.89
C ASN A 405 -25.53 -4.10 15.61
N PHE A 406 -25.32 -2.79 15.40
CA PHE A 406 -24.69 -2.23 14.20
C PHE A 406 -24.37 -0.75 14.48
N ILE A 407 -23.10 -0.44 14.74
CA ILE A 407 -22.58 0.93 14.62
C ILE A 407 -21.48 0.86 13.57
N ALA A 408 -21.73 1.41 12.39
CA ALA A 408 -20.70 1.65 11.40
C ALA A 408 -20.06 3.01 11.72
N ILE A 409 -18.80 3.01 12.17
CA ILE A 409 -18.02 4.24 12.32
C ILE A 409 -17.28 4.47 11.00
N CYS A 410 -17.73 5.45 10.21
CA CYS A 410 -16.93 5.97 9.10
C CYS A 410 -15.82 6.86 9.68
N ARG A 411 -14.55 6.45 9.54
CA ARG A 411 -13.40 7.32 9.79
C ARG A 411 -13.03 8.06 8.50
N VAL A 412 -13.03 9.38 8.53
CA VAL A 412 -12.50 10.24 7.48
C VAL A 412 -11.23 10.88 8.05
N TYR A 413 -10.08 10.58 7.45
CA TYR A 413 -8.82 11.24 7.80
C TYR A 413 -8.70 12.52 6.99
N ILE A 414 -8.66 13.66 7.68
CA ILE A 414 -8.34 14.96 7.07
C ILE A 414 -6.96 15.35 7.57
N PHE A 415 -5.97 15.32 6.68
CA PHE A 415 -4.65 15.88 6.96
C PHE A 415 -4.67 17.35 6.56
N THR A 416 -4.69 18.25 7.53
CA THR A 416 -4.38 19.67 7.31
C THR A 416 -2.91 19.90 7.63
N ASP A 417 -2.16 20.36 6.64
CA ASP A 417 -0.80 20.87 6.81
C ASP A 417 -0.84 22.16 7.66
N LEU A 418 -0.23 22.11 8.85
CA LEU A 418 -0.13 23.24 9.77
C LEU A 418 1.23 23.97 9.66
N SER A 419 2.04 23.70 8.64
CA SER A 419 3.33 24.39 8.45
C SER A 419 3.20 25.79 7.83
N ALA A 420 1.99 26.28 7.58
CA ALA A 420 1.71 27.63 7.13
C ALA A 420 0.76 28.38 8.08
N LEU A 421 1.22 28.62 9.32
CA LEU A 421 0.71 29.70 10.15
C LEU A 421 1.92 30.49 10.69
N PRO A 422 1.88 31.83 10.68
CA PRO A 422 3.00 32.69 11.08
C PRO A 422 3.39 32.54 12.56
#